data_AF-D0RRB2-F1
#
_entry.id   AF-D0RRB2-F1
#
_cell.length_a   1.000
_cell.length_b   1.000
_cell.length_c   1.000
_cell.angle_alpha   90.00
_cell.angle_beta   90.00
_cell.angle_gamma   90.00
#
_symmetry.space_group_name_H-M   'P 1'
#
loop_
_entity.id
_entity.type
_entity.pdbx_description
1 polymer ?
#
loop_
_entity_poly.entity_id
_entity_poly.type
_entity_poly.pdbx_seq_one_letter_code
_entity_poly.pdbx_strand_id
1 'polypeptide(L)' 'MFQKEDIITSHLKKKAQSKLTLAISAFAVIITSTGYLFNSKEVIFLFYIFNFIFFYNLIIYYLLKKNDIN' A
#
# COMPACT_ATOMS: atom_id res chain seq x y z
N MET A 1 -33.17 2.62 5.42
CA MET A 1 -32.34 1.65 6.15
C MET A 1 -31.22 1.09 5.25
N PHE A 2 -31.52 0.66 4.03
CA PHE A 2 -30.56 0.11 3.05
C PHE A 2 -29.34 1.01 2.70
N GLN A 3 -29.51 2.32 2.51
CA GLN A 3 -28.40 3.20 2.09
C GLN A 3 -27.22 3.25 3.08
N LYS A 4 -27.46 3.05 4.38
CA LYS A 4 -26.40 3.16 5.40
C LYS A 4 -25.51 1.92 5.42
N GLU A 5 -26.06 0.74 5.15
CA GLU A 5 -25.33 -0.54 5.09
C GLU A 5 -24.39 -0.62 3.90
N ASP A 6 -24.82 -0.14 2.72
CA ASP A 6 -24.01 -0.11 1.51
C ASP A 6 -22.78 0.81 1.66
N ILE A 7 -22.93 1.92 2.37
CA ILE A 7 -21.83 2.85 2.66
C ILE A 7 -20.80 2.17 3.57
N ILE A 8 -21.24 1.48 4.62
CA ILE A 8 -20.37 0.79 5.59
C ILE A 8 -19.59 -0.35 4.91
N THR A 9 -20.27 -1.20 4.13
CA THR A 9 -19.61 -2.28 3.38
C THR A 9 -18.61 -1.76 2.35
N SER A 10 -18.93 -0.65 1.67
CA SER A 10 -17.98 -0.02 0.73
C SER A 10 -16.73 0.52 1.44
N HIS A 11 -16.88 1.09 2.65
CA HIS A 11 -15.76 1.61 3.44
C HIS A 11 -14.84 0.48 3.91
N LEU A 12 -15.42 -0.61 4.43
CA LEU A 12 -14.68 -1.81 4.84
C LEU A 12 -13.93 -2.44 3.66
N LYS A 13 -14.55 -2.49 2.47
CA LYS A 13 -13.91 -2.99 1.25
C LYS A 13 -12.70 -2.14 0.85
N LYS A 14 -12.83 -0.81 0.86
CA LYS A 14 -11.72 0.13 0.55
C LYS A 14 -10.57 -0.03 1.55
N LYS A 15 -10.88 -0.20 2.84
CA LYS A 15 -9.89 -0.45 3.89
C LYS A 15 -9.14 -1.77 3.69
N ALA A 16 -9.86 -2.84 3.37
CA ALA A 16 -9.26 -4.14 3.08
C ALA A 16 -8.35 -4.09 1.85
N GLN A 17 -8.79 -3.42 0.77
CA GLN A 17 -7.98 -3.19 -0.43
C GLN A 17 -6.72 -2.39 -0.12
N SER A 18 -6.84 -1.28 0.62
CA SER A 18 -5.68 -0.47 1.01
C SER A 18 -4.65 -1.27 1.82
N LYS A 19 -5.11 -2.10 2.77
CA LYS A 19 -4.23 -2.97 3.56
C LYS A 19 -3.52 -4.00 2.69
N LEU A 20 -4.23 -4.61 1.74
CA LEU A 20 -3.66 -5.58 0.80
C LEU A 20 -2.62 -4.92 -0.11
N THR A 21 -2.94 -3.77 -0.70
CA THR A 21 -2.01 -3.01 -1.55
C THR A 21 -0.76 -2.58 -0.79
N LEU A 22 -0.90 -2.18 0.48
CA LEU A 22 0.25 -1.85 1.34
C LEU A 22 1.15 -3.07 1.57
N ALA A 23 0.57 -4.25 1.82
CA ALA A 23 1.34 -5.48 2.01
C ALA A 23 2.09 -5.90 0.73
N ILE A 24 1.42 -5.83 -0.44
CA ILE A 24 2.04 -6.16 -1.74
C ILE A 24 3.19 -5.20 -2.05
N SER A 25 2.99 -3.90 -1.84
CA SER A 25 4.04 -2.90 -2.10
C SER A 25 5.22 -3.05 -1.13
N ALA A 26 4.98 -3.36 0.14
CA ALA A 26 6.05 -3.69 1.09
C ALA A 26 6.87 -4.90 0.63
N PHE A 27 6.20 -5.96 0.17
CA PHE A 27 6.85 -7.17 -0.34
C PHE A 27 7.70 -6.87 -1.58
N ALA A 28 7.21 -6.05 -2.52
CA ALA A 28 7.97 -5.62 -3.69
C ALA A 28 9.22 -4.82 -3.32
N VAL A 29 9.14 -3.93 -2.32
CA VAL A 29 10.30 -3.20 -1.79
C VAL A 29 11.33 -4.17 -1.19
N ILE A 30 10.90 -5.18 -0.44
CA ILE A 30 11.80 -6.18 0.15
C ILE A 30 12.52 -6.96 -0.96
N ILE A 31 11.80 -7.47 -1.97
CA ILE A 31 12.41 -8.22 -3.07
C ILE A 31 13.42 -7.33 -3.80
N THR A 32 13.03 -6.11 -4.16
CA THR A 32 13.91 -5.23 -4.93
C THR A 32 15.07 -4.67 -4.10
N SER A 33 14.99 -4.67 -2.77
CA SER A 33 16.13 -4.34 -1.90
C SER A 33 17.30 -5.31 -2.08
N THR A 34 17.03 -6.55 -2.51
CA THR A 34 18.09 -7.52 -2.83
C THR A 34 18.94 -7.08 -4.02
N GLY A 35 18.49 -6.11 -4.83
CA GLY A 35 19.31 -5.50 -5.87
C GLY A 35 20.64 -4.93 -5.35
N TYR A 36 20.68 -4.48 -4.09
CA TYR A 36 21.92 -4.07 -3.44
C TYR A 36 22.85 -5.25 -3.11
N LEU A 37 22.30 -6.42 -2.75
CA LEU A 37 23.09 -7.63 -2.49
C LEU A 37 23.74 -8.16 -3.78
N PHE A 38 23.05 -8.04 -4.91
CA PHE A 38 23.54 -8.51 -6.22
C PHE A 38 24.21 -7.41 -7.06
N ASN A 39 24.34 -6.19 -6.52
CA ASN A 39 24.87 -5.01 -7.22
C ASN A 39 24.25 -4.77 -8.60
N SER A 40 22.96 -5.09 -8.76
CA SER A 40 22.25 -4.94 -10.03
C SER A 40 21.63 -3.54 -10.14
N LYS A 41 22.15 -2.74 -11.08
CA LYS A 41 21.68 -1.36 -11.31
C LYS A 41 20.19 -1.30 -11.66
N GLU A 42 19.71 -2.28 -12.43
CA GLU A 42 18.31 -2.36 -12.87
C GLU A 42 17.36 -2.63 -11.69
N VAL A 43 17.74 -3.57 -10.82
CA VAL A 43 16.94 -3.90 -9.62
C VAL A 43 16.98 -2.77 -8.61
N ILE A 44 18.12 -2.08 -8.47
CA ILE A 44 18.23 -0.87 -7.63
C ILE A 44 17.33 0.25 -8.16
N PHE A 45 17.25 0.45 -9.48
CA PHE A 45 16.32 1.40 -10.07
C PHE A 45 14.85 1.03 -9.77
N LEU A 46 14.49 -0.25 -9.93
CA LEU A 46 13.16 -0.75 -9.56
C LEU A 46 12.85 -0.57 -8.07
N PHE A 47 13.85 -0.75 -7.20
CA PHE A 47 13.71 -0.50 -5.77
C PHE A 47 13.26 0.93 -5.49
N TYR A 48 13.83 1.94 -6.14
CA TYR A 48 13.39 3.32 -5.97
C TYR A 48 11.93 3.55 -6.40
N ILE A 49 11.51 2.95 -7.52
CA ILE A 49 10.12 3.02 -7.98
C ILE A 49 9.17 2.38 -6.97
N PHE A 50 9.50 1.18 -6.48
CA PHE A 50 8.65 0.50 -5.51
C PHE A 50 8.62 1.21 -4.16
N ASN A 51 9.71 1.87 -3.75
CA ASN A 51 9.69 2.73 -2.56
C ASN A 51 8.70 3.87 -2.72
N PHE A 52 8.71 4.57 -3.86
CA PHE A 52 7.75 5.64 -4.13
C PHE A 52 6.30 5.14 -4.03
N ILE A 53 6.00 3.99 -4.66
CA ILE A 53 4.68 3.36 -4.62
C ILE A 53 4.31 2.96 -3.18
N PHE A 54 5.25 2.40 -2.42
CA PHE A 54 5.04 2.01 -1.03
C PHE A 54 4.70 3.21 -0.14
N PHE A 55 5.47 4.29 -0.21
CA PHE A 55 5.20 5.50 0.58
C PHE A 55 3.86 6.14 0.20
N TYR A 56 3.51 6.16 -1.08
CA TYR A 56 2.20 6.63 -1.54
C TYR A 56 1.05 5.81 -0.93
N ASN A 57 1.14 4.47 -0.97
CA ASN A 57 0.16 3.58 -0.35
C ASN A 57 0.11 3.70 1.18
N LEU A 58 1.25 3.96 1.82
CA LEU A 58 1.35 4.19 3.26
C LEU A 58 0.59 5.46 3.66
N ILE A 59 0.73 6.55 2.89
CA ILE A 59 0.00 7.80 3.12
C ILE A 59 -1.51 7.57 2.97
N ILE A 60 -1.96 6.88 1.91
CA ILE A 60 -3.38 6.56 1.71
C ILE A 60 -3.92 5.73 2.88
N TYR A 61 -3.19 4.69 3.28
CA TYR A 61 -3.58 3.84 4.41
C TYR A 61 -3.70 4.66 5.71
N TYR A 62 -2.75 5.56 5.96
CA TYR A 62 -2.77 6.44 7.12
C TYR A 62 -3.97 7.40 7.10
N LEU A 63 -4.27 8.02 5.95
CA LEU A 63 -5.43 8.89 5.78
C LEU A 63 -6.75 8.14 5.99
N LEU A 64 -6.88 6.95 5.41
CA LEU A 64 -8.04 6.08 5.62
C LEU A 64 -8.19 5.73 7.10
N LYS A 65 -7.11 5.32 7.77
CA LYS A 65 -7.14 4.98 9.20
C LYS A 65 -7.50 6.17 10.08
N LYS A 66 -7.03 7.38 9.75
CA LYS A 66 -7.35 8.61 10.49
C LYS A 66 -8.82 9.00 10.34
N ASN A 67 -9.40 8.85 9.15
CA ASN A 67 -10.79 9.23 8.87
C ASN A 67 -11.81 8.19 9.35
N ASP A 68 -11.40 6.95 9.62
CA ASP A 68 -12.24 5.86 10.15
C ASP A 68 -12.43 5.94 11.68
N ILE A 69 -11.73 6.85 12.37
CA ILE A 69 -11.82 7.08 13.84
C ILE A 69 -12.85 8.19 14.17
N ASN A 70 -13.56 8.73 13.19
CA ASN A 70 -14.58 9.77 13.35
C ASN A 70 -15.94 9.31 12.84
#